data_AF-A0ABD0N0V1-F1
#
_entry.id   AF-A0ABD0N0V1-F1
#
_cell.length_a   1.000
_cell.length_b   1.000
_cell.length_c   1.000
_cell.angle_alpha   90.00
_cell.angle_beta   90.00
_cell.angle_gamma   90.00
#
_symmetry.space_group_name_H-M   'P 1'
#
loop_
_entity.id
_entity.type
_entity.pdbx_description
1 polymer ?
#
loop_
_entity_poly.entity_id
_entity_poly.type
_entity_poly.pdbx_seq_one_letter_code
_entity_poly.pdbx_strand_id
1 'polypeptide(L)'
;TSGYMSRLWSQDLHPQNWTKYQVWEWLQQTLDMHQIDATSIPFQNFDLDGRQLCNMSFQDFTRAAGSVGSILFQSLTDLKWS
;
A
#
# COMPACT_ATOMS: atom_id res chain seq x y z
N THR A 1 19.02 6.24 -3.38
CA THR A 1 18.41 4.90 -3.22
C THR A 1 16.90 4.87 -3.45
N SER A 2 16.19 6.01 -3.46
CA SER A 2 14.71 6.07 -3.62
C SER A 2 14.13 5.53 -4.95
N GLY A 3 14.85 5.66 -6.08
CA GLY A 3 14.32 5.30 -7.41
C GLY A 3 14.39 3.82 -7.81
N TYR A 4 14.95 2.94 -6.98
CA TYR A 4 15.04 1.49 -7.28
C TYR A 4 13.80 0.74 -6.80
N MET A 5 13.21 1.20 -5.70
CA MET A 5 12.09 0.55 -5.04
C MET A 5 10.74 0.94 -5.64
N SER A 6 10.62 2.11 -6.28
CA SER A 6 9.45 2.42 -7.11
C SER A 6 9.37 1.50 -8.33
N ARG A 7 10.51 1.19 -8.97
CA ARG A 7 10.55 0.30 -10.14
C ARG A 7 10.06 -1.12 -9.84
N LEU A 8 10.31 -1.61 -8.62
CA LEU A 8 9.86 -2.93 -8.16
C LEU A 8 8.33 -3.10 -8.22
N TRP A 9 7.59 -2.04 -7.91
CA TRP A 9 6.12 -2.06 -7.93
C TRP A 9 5.52 -1.60 -9.26
N SER A 10 6.25 -0.80 -10.05
CA SER A 10 5.74 -0.20 -11.29
C SER A 10 5.87 -1.06 -12.56
N GLN A 11 6.92 -1.91 -12.71
CA GLN A 11 7.23 -2.47 -14.03
C GLN A 11 6.62 -3.86 -14.32
N ASP A 12 6.46 -4.74 -13.33
CA ASP A 12 6.02 -6.13 -13.58
C ASP A 12 4.85 -6.60 -12.70
N LEU A 13 4.44 -5.81 -11.70
CA LEU A 13 3.52 -6.24 -10.64
C LEU A 13 2.37 -5.26 -10.44
N HIS A 14 1.39 -5.33 -11.34
CA HIS A 14 0.15 -4.55 -11.24
C HIS A 14 -0.51 -4.76 -9.87
N PRO A 15 -0.94 -3.72 -9.14
CA PRO A 15 -1.46 -3.85 -7.78
C PRO A 15 -2.63 -4.81 -7.61
N GLN A 16 -3.43 -5.00 -8.66
CA GLN A 16 -4.54 -5.99 -8.66
C GLN A 16 -4.06 -7.45 -8.60
N ASN A 17 -2.81 -7.73 -8.95
CA ASN A 17 -2.23 -9.08 -8.97
C ASN A 17 -1.40 -9.39 -7.73
N TRP A 18 -1.33 -8.47 -6.76
CA TRP A 18 -0.57 -8.70 -5.55
C TRP A 18 -1.17 -9.83 -4.71
N THR A 19 -0.29 -10.66 -4.17
CA THR A 19 -0.61 -11.57 -3.08
C THR A 19 -0.73 -10.82 -1.76
N LYS A 20 -1.34 -11.44 -0.74
CA LYS A 20 -1.40 -10.89 0.62
C LYS A 20 -0.02 -10.47 1.15
N TYR A 21 1.00 -11.28 0.87
CA TYR A 21 2.38 -11.00 1.27
C TYR A 21 2.91 -9.73 0.59
N GLN A 22 2.65 -9.55 -0.71
CA GLN A 22 3.05 -8.35 -1.45
C GLN A 22 2.30 -7.10 -0.98
N VAL A 23 1.03 -7.21 -0.60
CA VAL A 23 0.30 -6.11 0.05
C VAL A 23 1.02 -5.69 1.34
N TRP A 24 1.48 -6.65 2.14
CA TRP A 24 2.23 -6.38 3.37
C TRP A 24 3.60 -5.73 3.10
N GLU A 25 4.35 -6.22 2.12
CA GLU A 25 5.63 -5.59 1.73
C GLU A 25 5.43 -4.16 1.24
N TRP A 26 4.40 -3.90 0.44
CA TRP A 26 4.05 -2.55 0.00
C TRP A 26 3.69 -1.63 1.18
N LEU A 27 2.92 -2.12 2.15
CA LEU A 27 2.61 -1.36 3.37
C LEU A 27 3.88 -0.97 4.11
N GLN A 28 4.73 -1.95 4.43
CA GLN A 28 5.99 -1.71 5.16
C GLN A 28 6.86 -0.69 4.43
N GLN A 29 7.05 -0.87 3.12
CA GLN A 29 7.85 0.06 2.34
C GLN A 29 7.25 1.46 2.31
N THR A 30 5.93 1.59 2.18
CA THR A 30 5.28 2.91 2.17
C THR A 30 5.46 3.61 3.51
N LEU A 31 5.35 2.90 4.63
CA LEU A 31 5.62 3.46 5.95
C LEU A 31 7.09 3.88 6.09
N ASP A 32 8.03 3.03 5.69
CA ASP A 32 9.47 3.31 5.75
C ASP A 32 9.84 4.55 4.91
N MET A 33 9.28 4.67 3.70
CA MET A 33 9.51 5.83 2.83
C MET A 33 8.99 7.14 3.42
N HIS A 34 7.87 7.08 4.13
CA HIS A 34 7.25 8.24 4.78
C HIS A 34 7.70 8.44 6.24
N GLN A 35 8.64 7.62 6.73
CA GLN A 35 9.12 7.62 8.13
C GLN A 35 7.98 7.47 9.15
N ILE A 36 6.98 6.65 8.81
CA ILE A 36 5.82 6.38 9.65
C ILE A 36 6.11 5.13 10.49
N ASP A 37 5.78 5.19 11.78
CA ASP A 37 5.91 4.04 12.68
C ASP A 37 4.95 2.91 12.26
N ALA A 38 5.45 1.68 12.13
CA ALA A 38 4.63 0.51 11.83
C ALA A 38 3.54 0.26 12.89
N THR A 39 3.70 0.76 14.12
CA THR A 39 2.63 0.67 15.14
C THR A 39 1.48 1.63 14.90
N SER A 40 1.60 2.58 13.95
CA SER A 40 0.56 3.56 13.66
C SER A 40 -0.61 2.96 12.88
N ILE A 41 -0.43 1.80 12.24
CA ILE A 41 -1.48 1.10 11.51
C ILE A 41 -1.63 -0.35 11.99
N PRO A 42 -2.85 -0.86 12.13
CA PRO A 42 -3.09 -2.27 12.36
C PRO A 42 -2.92 -3.06 11.05
N PHE A 43 -1.76 -3.67 10.84
CA PHE A 43 -1.45 -4.49 9.64
C PHE A 43 -2.48 -5.59 9.38
N GLN A 44 -3.12 -6.12 10.43
CA GLN A 44 -4.18 -7.13 10.33
C GLN A 44 -5.41 -6.63 9.54
N ASN A 45 -5.67 -5.31 9.52
CA ASN A 45 -6.74 -4.73 8.71
C ASN A 45 -6.46 -4.83 7.20
N PHE A 46 -5.23 -5.19 6.83
CA PHE A 46 -4.78 -5.40 5.47
C PHE A 46 -4.41 -6.87 5.20
N ASP A 47 -5.02 -7.84 5.88
CA ASP A 47 -4.96 -9.26 5.51
C ASP A 47 -5.81 -9.57 4.26
N LEU A 48 -5.45 -8.93 3.14
CA LEU A 48 -6.21 -8.92 1.91
C LEU A 48 -5.27 -8.97 0.71
N ASP A 49 -5.77 -9.46 -0.43
CA ASP A 49 -4.99 -9.53 -1.66
C ASP A 49 -5.06 -8.21 -2.45
N GLY A 50 -4.28 -8.13 -3.52
CA GLY A 50 -4.22 -6.96 -4.40
C GLY A 50 -5.54 -6.57 -5.04
N ARG A 51 -6.44 -7.54 -5.32
CA ARG A 51 -7.76 -7.26 -5.88
C ARG A 51 -8.64 -6.57 -4.85
N GLN A 52 -8.66 -7.11 -3.63
CA GLN A 52 -9.37 -6.51 -2.51
C GLN A 52 -8.82 -5.12 -2.20
N LEU A 53 -7.49 -4.95 -2.17
CA LEU A 53 -6.83 -3.67 -1.93
C LEU A 53 -7.23 -2.63 -2.98
N CYS A 54 -7.19 -3.00 -4.26
CA CYS A 54 -7.54 -2.11 -5.38
C CYS A 54 -9.01 -1.69 -5.43
N ASN A 55 -9.89 -2.45 -4.76
CA ASN A 55 -11.33 -2.19 -4.66
C ASN A 55 -11.70 -1.38 -3.40
N MET A 56 -10.77 -1.20 -2.45
CA MET A 56 -11.01 -0.37 -1.27
C MET A 56 -11.20 1.09 -1.67
N SER A 57 -12.20 1.73 -1.08
CA SER A 57 -12.40 3.16 -1.21
C SER A 57 -11.42 3.93 -0.32
N PHE A 58 -11.25 5.24 -0.58
CA PHE A 58 -10.49 6.12 0.31
C PHE A 58 -10.98 6.06 1.77
N GLN A 59 -12.29 5.90 1.97
CA GLN A 59 -12.87 5.76 3.31
C GLN A 59 -12.46 4.46 3.99
N ASP A 60 -12.35 3.36 3.24
CA ASP A 60 -11.91 2.08 3.79
C ASP A 60 -10.44 2.15 4.22
N PHE A 61 -9.58 2.81 3.45
CA PHE A 61 -8.19 3.08 3.85
C PHE A 61 -8.12 3.94 5.12
N THR A 62 -8.91 5.02 5.18
CA THR A 62 -8.95 5.90 6.35
C THR A 62 -9.48 5.16 7.59
N ARG A 63 -10.44 4.24 7.41
CA ARG A 63 -10.95 3.41 8.51
C ARG A 63 -9.92 2.37 8.95
N ALA A 64 -9.19 1.76 8.02
CA ALA A 64 -8.22 0.72 8.30
C ALA A 64 -6.92 1.25 8.93
N ALA A 65 -6.45 2.42 8.51
CA ALA A 65 -5.13 2.98 8.85
C ALA A 65 -5.17 4.39 9.45
N GLY A 66 -6.35 4.95 9.72
CA GLY A 66 -6.49 6.28 10.29
C GLY A 66 -5.90 7.37 9.39
N SER A 67 -5.09 8.25 9.99
CA SER A 67 -4.42 9.36 9.29
C SER A 67 -3.46 8.90 8.19
N VAL A 68 -2.95 7.68 8.27
CA VAL A 68 -2.02 7.10 7.30
C VAL A 68 -2.77 6.54 6.08
N GLY A 69 -4.08 6.32 6.19
CA GLY A 69 -4.91 5.79 5.10
C GLY A 69 -4.87 6.64 3.83
N SER A 70 -4.79 7.97 3.95
CA SER A 70 -4.67 8.87 2.79
C SER A 70 -3.36 8.68 2.02
N ILE A 71 -2.26 8.45 2.73
CA ILE A 71 -0.93 8.21 2.15
C ILE A 71 -0.92 6.87 1.42
N LEU A 72 -1.47 5.83 2.04
CA LEU A 72 -1.61 4.50 1.44
C LEU A 72 -2.48 4.54 0.17
N PHE A 73 -3.62 5.22 0.23
CA PHE A 73 -4.50 5.35 -0.94
C PHE A 73 -3.83 6.10 -2.10
N GLN A 74 -3.07 7.16 -1.79
CA GLN A 74 -2.31 7.90 -2.81
C GLN A 74 -1.23 7.03 -3.44
N SER A 75 -0.42 6.35 -2.62
CA SER A 75 0.63 5.43 -3.10
C SER A 75 0.07 4.34 -4.02
N LEU A 76 -1.05 3.73 -3.65
CA LEU A 76 -1.72 2.73 -4.49
C LEU A 76 -2.24 3.33 -5.80
N THR A 77 -2.81 4.54 -5.74
CA THR A 77 -3.33 5.24 -6.94
C THR A 77 -2.21 5.53 -7.92
N ASP A 78 -1.06 6.01 -7.42
CA ASP A 78 0.11 6.26 -8.25
C ASP A 78 0.60 4.97 -8.93
N LEU A 79 0.59 3.85 -8.21
CA LEU A 79 0.96 2.53 -8.77
C LEU A 79 -0.05 1.97 -9.77
N LYS A 80 -1.34 2.29 -9.65
CA LYS A 80 -2.39 1.85 -10.59
C LYS A 80 -2.33 2.59 -11.93
N TRP A 81 -1.78 3.80 -11.96
CA TRP A 81 -1.76 4.67 -13.14
C TRP A 81 -0.34 5.02 -13.63
N SER A 82 0.70 4.43 -13.03
CA SER A 82 2.09 4.51 -13.48
C SER A 82 2.39 3.51 -14.59
#